data_AF-A0A1W9QDG4-F1
#
_entry.id   AF-A0A1W9QDG4-F1
#
_cell.length_a   1.000
_cell.length_b   1.000
_cell.length_c   1.000
_cell.angle_alpha   90.00
_cell.angle_beta   90.00
_cell.angle_gamma   90.00
#
_symmetry.space_group_name_H-M   'P 1'
#
loop_
_entity.id
_entity.type
_entity.pdbx_description
1 polymer ?
#
loop_
_entity_poly.entity_id
_entity_poly.type
_entity_poly.pdbx_seq_one_letter_code
_entity_poly.pdbx_strand_id
1 'polypeptide(L)'
;MSSEPLQRAPRSSPSQGDCPIRGSFPNTSSRKPSTLRSTLLSRSNTAGPKGNRSSGSGLRRGSEGAERTSRPSTFSSRAVLNKRSPLPLARSFLSAGDRIGLRDPTYPGALDIFRGLELELVSSTSPARAYYAQPAIENPNGNPLREFERRALLEAAQGASAIIIEDDAYAETIFDGRPARPLLAEDPERVLHIGTLSKILCPGLRIGWLVTRHPKFSELVSEKQQTDLQAAPLTQRIVIEYLRGGHLDQHLTRIRCDYARKARTLRKAIARHLPEFSVQEPEGGFSLWLEDRPGDPRVSDLEWLSAAVQRGVSFDPGRSFRVWPSDRLALRLCYSSVAEDAIERGVRRLEEALRALSPDKRPGA
;
A
#
# COMPACT_ATOMS: atom_id res chain seq x y z
N MET A 1 28.92 43.50 -10.46
CA MET A 1 27.81 43.97 -11.32
C MET A 1 27.85 43.10 -12.56
N SER A 2 26.89 42.25 -12.90
CA SER A 2 25.48 42.18 -12.50
C SER A 2 25.01 40.73 -12.61
N SER A 3 24.35 40.23 -11.57
CA SER A 3 23.64 38.95 -11.54
C SER A 3 22.22 39.18 -12.07
N GLU A 4 21.88 38.58 -13.21
CA GLU A 4 20.50 38.52 -13.69
C GLU A 4 19.66 37.57 -12.81
N PRO A 5 18.46 37.98 -12.36
CA PRO A 5 17.58 37.09 -11.62
C PRO A 5 16.81 36.16 -12.56
N LEU A 6 16.84 34.85 -12.29
CA LEU A 6 15.95 33.87 -12.91
C LEU A 6 14.48 34.27 -12.67
N GLN A 7 13.80 34.69 -13.73
CA GLN A 7 12.35 34.86 -13.74
C GLN A 7 11.68 33.51 -13.51
N ARG A 8 10.93 33.39 -12.41
CA ARG A 8 10.05 32.24 -12.15
C ARG A 8 8.86 32.31 -13.10
N ALA A 9 8.72 31.29 -13.95
CA ALA A 9 7.49 31.07 -14.71
C ALA A 9 6.29 30.91 -13.76
N PRO A 10 5.10 31.47 -14.10
CA PRO A 10 3.92 31.37 -13.26
C PRO A 10 3.46 29.91 -13.18
N ARG A 11 3.26 29.41 -11.96
CA ARG A 11 2.61 28.11 -11.73
C ARG A 11 1.13 28.26 -12.07
N SER A 12 0.72 27.75 -13.22
CA SER A 12 -0.69 27.54 -13.53
C SER A 12 -1.25 26.47 -12.59
N SER A 13 -2.22 26.86 -11.76
CA SER A 13 -3.06 25.93 -11.01
C SER A 13 -3.74 24.96 -11.99
N PRO A 14 -3.65 23.63 -11.83
CA PRO A 14 -4.46 22.73 -12.65
C PRO A 14 -5.94 23.00 -12.35
N SER A 15 -6.72 23.22 -13.40
CA SER A 15 -8.18 23.40 -13.34
C SER A 15 -8.83 22.22 -12.60
N GLN A 16 -9.75 22.52 -11.69
CA GLN A 16 -10.53 21.53 -10.93
C GLN A 16 -11.57 20.76 -11.79
N GLY A 17 -11.61 20.96 -13.10
CA GLY A 17 -12.42 20.18 -14.04
C GLY A 17 -11.67 18.93 -14.49
N ASP A 18 -12.37 17.81 -14.67
CA ASP A 18 -11.88 16.55 -15.25
C ASP A 18 -11.15 15.57 -14.31
N CYS A 19 -11.59 15.50 -13.05
CA CYS A 19 -11.39 14.25 -12.30
C CYS A 19 -12.37 13.19 -12.85
N PRO A 20 -11.89 12.07 -13.41
CA PRO A 20 -12.73 11.09 -14.12
C PRO A 20 -13.55 10.16 -13.22
N ILE A 21 -13.40 10.33 -11.91
CA ILE A 21 -14.05 9.51 -10.90
C ILE A 21 -15.51 9.96 -10.83
N ARG A 22 -16.46 9.07 -11.13
CA ARG A 22 -17.89 9.36 -11.00
C ARG A 22 -18.22 9.61 -9.53
N GLY A 23 -18.50 10.86 -9.19
CA GLY A 23 -18.96 11.27 -7.88
C GLY A 23 -18.78 12.78 -7.68
N SER A 24 -19.83 13.48 -7.26
CA SER A 24 -19.74 14.86 -6.80
C SER A 24 -18.76 14.93 -5.64
N PHE A 25 -17.62 15.58 -5.81
CA PHE A 25 -16.75 15.95 -4.68
C PHE A 25 -17.54 16.91 -3.79
N PRO A 26 -17.96 16.53 -2.57
CA PRO A 26 -18.66 17.46 -1.70
C PRO A 26 -17.68 18.54 -1.28
N ASN A 27 -18.17 19.77 -1.29
CA ASN A 27 -17.49 20.96 -0.81
C ASN A 27 -16.82 20.69 0.56
N THR A 28 -15.67 21.31 0.80
CA THR A 28 -14.70 20.98 1.87
C THR A 28 -15.21 21.11 3.31
N SER A 29 -16.46 21.49 3.54
CA SER A 29 -17.02 21.80 4.86
C SER A 29 -17.65 20.61 5.61
N SER A 30 -17.83 19.42 5.02
CA SER A 30 -18.63 18.35 5.65
C SER A 30 -17.98 16.96 5.75
N ARG A 31 -16.65 16.82 5.56
CA ARG A 31 -16.01 15.49 5.64
C ARG A 31 -15.88 14.99 7.08
N LYS A 32 -16.34 13.77 7.32
CA LYS A 32 -15.75 12.87 8.33
C LYS A 32 -14.27 12.69 7.97
N PRO A 33 -13.32 12.82 8.92
CA PRO A 33 -11.90 12.66 8.64
C PRO A 33 -11.62 11.30 7.97
N SER A 34 -10.61 11.23 7.10
CA SER A 34 -10.12 9.94 6.60
C SER A 34 -9.88 8.99 7.78
N THR A 35 -10.25 7.71 7.63
CA THR A 35 -10.08 6.69 8.69
C THR A 35 -8.65 6.69 9.19
N LEU A 36 -7.69 6.94 8.30
CA LEU A 36 -6.29 7.13 8.63
C LEU A 36 -6.03 8.34 9.53
N ARG A 37 -6.51 9.53 9.16
CA ARG A 37 -6.35 10.75 9.98
C ARG A 37 -6.96 10.56 11.36
N SER A 38 -8.15 9.96 11.47
CA SER A 38 -8.74 9.63 12.77
C SER A 38 -7.92 8.61 13.54
N THR A 39 -7.35 7.61 12.88
CA THR A 39 -6.53 6.56 13.53
C THR A 39 -5.22 7.15 14.05
N LEU A 40 -4.49 7.90 13.23
CA LEU A 40 -3.20 8.50 13.60
C LEU A 40 -3.32 9.63 14.62
N LEU A 41 -4.42 10.40 14.59
CA LEU A 41 -4.65 11.48 15.56
C LEU A 41 -5.40 11.01 16.82
N SER A 42 -5.95 9.78 16.82
CA SER A 42 -6.53 9.21 18.04
C SER A 42 -5.45 9.09 19.11
N ARG A 43 -5.79 9.47 20.36
CA ARG A 43 -4.89 9.29 21.51
C ARG A 43 -4.72 7.79 21.77
N SER A 44 -3.79 7.16 21.08
CA SER A 44 -3.24 5.87 21.49
C SER A 44 -2.39 6.14 22.74
N ASN A 45 -2.66 5.40 23.82
CA ASN A 45 -1.75 5.33 24.95
C ASN A 45 -0.44 4.70 24.46
N THR A 46 0.48 5.54 23.95
CA THR A 46 1.84 5.14 23.69
C THR A 46 2.46 4.77 25.04
N ALA A 47 2.68 3.48 25.28
CA ALA A 47 3.44 3.01 26.43
C ALA A 47 4.91 3.43 26.23
N GLY A 48 5.23 4.67 26.63
CA GLY A 48 6.60 5.07 26.93
C GLY A 48 7.00 4.52 28.31
N PRO A 49 8.30 4.32 28.58
CA PRO A 49 8.76 3.82 29.86
C PRO A 49 8.33 4.80 30.96
N LYS A 50 7.50 4.32 31.91
CA LYS A 50 7.19 5.06 33.13
C LYS A 50 8.49 5.19 33.92
N GLY A 51 9.11 6.37 33.82
CA GLY A 51 10.18 6.77 34.72
C GLY A 51 9.66 6.73 36.16
N ASN A 52 10.30 5.91 36.98
CA ASN A 52 10.04 5.81 38.41
C ASN A 52 10.29 7.20 39.04
N ARG A 53 9.24 7.90 39.44
CA ARG A 53 9.36 9.04 40.37
C ARG A 53 8.57 8.73 41.62
N SER A 54 9.31 8.39 42.66
CA SER A 54 8.86 8.35 44.04
C SER A 54 8.51 9.75 44.56
N SER A 55 7.59 9.75 45.52
CA SER A 55 7.33 10.75 46.57
C SER A 55 6.76 12.14 46.20
N GLY A 56 5.64 12.47 46.84
CA GLY A 56 5.06 13.81 46.89
C GLY A 56 3.58 13.78 47.28
N SER A 57 3.29 13.67 48.57
CA SER A 57 1.97 13.83 49.18
C SER A 57 1.40 15.25 48.98
N GLY A 58 0.09 15.36 48.79
CA GLY A 58 -0.61 16.66 48.81
C GLY A 58 -2.10 16.55 48.49
N LEU A 59 -2.93 16.61 49.54
CA LEU A 59 -4.39 16.64 49.49
C LEU A 59 -4.94 17.86 48.71
N ARG A 60 -6.08 17.69 48.02
CA ARG A 60 -7.36 18.36 48.37
C ARG A 60 -8.54 17.85 47.53
N ARG A 61 -9.67 17.71 48.23
CA ARG A 61 -11.02 17.37 47.74
C ARG A 61 -11.67 18.54 47.02
N GLY A 62 -12.56 18.21 46.09
CA GLY A 62 -13.65 19.06 45.60
C GLY A 62 -14.65 18.23 44.78
N SER A 63 -15.81 17.92 45.37
CA SER A 63 -17.08 17.58 44.72
C SER A 63 -17.46 18.69 43.71
N GLU A 64 -18.26 18.54 42.66
CA GLU A 64 -19.50 17.79 42.40
C GLU A 64 -19.85 18.04 40.90
N GLY A 65 -20.66 17.19 40.27
CA GLY A 65 -21.25 17.48 38.95
C GLY A 65 -21.14 16.35 37.94
N ALA A 66 -22.00 15.34 38.12
CA ALA A 66 -22.17 14.25 37.18
C ALA A 66 -22.98 14.70 35.96
N GLU A 67 -22.32 14.88 34.82
CA GLU A 67 -22.93 14.65 33.51
C GLU A 67 -22.35 13.36 32.94
N ARG A 68 -23.07 12.25 33.15
CA ARG A 68 -22.84 10.99 32.42
C ARG A 68 -23.31 11.19 30.98
N THR A 69 -22.56 11.96 30.19
CA THR A 69 -22.58 11.78 28.73
C THR A 69 -21.95 10.42 28.47
N SER A 70 -22.74 9.47 28.00
CA SER A 70 -22.28 8.17 27.54
C SER A 70 -21.17 8.37 26.51
N ARG A 71 -19.92 8.25 26.95
CA ARG A 71 -18.78 8.23 26.04
C ARG A 71 -19.02 7.06 25.09
N PRO A 72 -19.02 7.27 23.75
CA PRO A 72 -18.99 6.14 22.83
C PRO A 72 -17.77 5.30 23.22
N SER A 73 -17.95 3.99 23.31
CA SER A 73 -16.89 3.06 23.66
C SER A 73 -15.66 3.37 22.82
N THR A 74 -14.66 3.99 23.44
CA THR A 74 -13.44 4.37 22.75
C THR A 74 -12.78 3.09 22.33
N PHE A 75 -12.79 2.83 21.02
CA PHE A 75 -12.12 1.73 20.35
C PHE A 75 -10.62 1.85 20.69
N SER A 76 -10.16 1.24 21.79
CA SER A 76 -8.77 1.31 22.22
C SER A 76 -7.95 0.32 21.40
N SER A 77 -7.82 0.59 20.10
CA SER A 77 -6.88 -0.13 19.26
C SER A 77 -5.47 0.14 19.72
N ARG A 78 -4.66 -0.90 19.91
CA ARG A 78 -3.25 -0.76 20.27
C ARG A 78 -2.44 -0.61 18.99
N ALA A 79 -1.64 0.45 18.92
CA ALA A 79 -0.90 0.82 17.72
C ALA A 79 0.60 0.89 18.00
N VAL A 80 1.39 0.50 17.01
CA VAL A 80 2.85 0.49 17.04
C VAL A 80 3.36 1.27 15.83
N LEU A 81 4.04 2.39 16.04
CA LEU A 81 4.68 3.16 14.95
C LEU A 81 6.03 2.54 14.59
N ASN A 82 6.40 2.51 13.31
CA ASN A 82 7.65 1.91 12.84
C ASN A 82 8.35 2.84 11.83
N LYS A 83 9.69 2.83 11.82
CA LYS A 83 10.52 3.53 10.82
C LYS A 83 10.32 2.97 9.40
N ARG A 84 9.87 1.72 9.27
CA ARG A 84 9.66 1.07 7.97
C ARG A 84 8.30 0.39 7.92
N SER A 85 8.06 -0.41 6.88
CA SER A 85 6.92 -1.34 6.91
C SER A 85 7.02 -2.19 8.18
N PRO A 86 5.96 -2.27 9.00
CA PRO A 86 5.88 -3.17 10.14
C PRO A 86 5.82 -4.64 9.80
N LEU A 87 5.80 -5.02 8.52
CA LEU A 87 5.73 -6.43 8.09
C LEU A 87 6.75 -7.35 8.78
N PRO A 88 8.03 -6.95 8.99
CA PRO A 88 8.97 -7.79 9.73
C PRO A 88 8.60 -8.03 11.20
N LEU A 89 7.78 -7.18 11.83
CA LEU A 89 7.31 -7.41 13.20
C LEU A 89 6.38 -8.62 13.28
N ALA A 90 5.77 -9.05 12.17
CA ALA A 90 4.99 -10.28 12.14
C ALA A 90 5.85 -11.54 12.38
N ARG A 91 7.19 -11.43 12.33
CA ARG A 91 8.12 -12.51 12.69
C ARG A 91 7.85 -13.07 14.09
N SER A 92 7.43 -12.25 15.07
CA SER A 92 7.17 -12.74 16.43
C SER A 92 6.06 -13.81 16.50
N PHE A 93 5.31 -14.01 15.42
CA PHE A 93 4.22 -14.98 15.32
C PHE A 93 4.57 -16.22 14.51
N LEU A 94 5.73 -16.22 13.83
CA LEU A 94 6.08 -17.19 12.80
C LEU A 94 7.46 -17.78 13.06
N SER A 95 7.58 -19.09 12.86
CA SER A 95 8.81 -19.85 12.95
C SER A 95 9.19 -20.42 11.59
N ALA A 96 10.47 -20.76 11.40
CA ALA A 96 10.90 -21.50 10.21
C ALA A 96 10.07 -22.78 10.04
N GLY A 97 9.65 -23.05 8.80
CA GLY A 97 8.75 -24.17 8.46
C GLY A 97 7.26 -23.87 8.67
N ASP A 98 6.87 -22.75 9.29
CA ASP A 98 5.46 -22.37 9.33
C ASP A 98 4.94 -22.06 7.92
N ARG A 99 3.68 -22.44 7.67
CA ARG A 99 2.99 -22.20 6.40
C ARG A 99 2.40 -20.79 6.38
N ILE A 100 2.60 -20.06 5.28
CA ILE A 100 1.99 -18.75 5.05
C ILE A 100 1.17 -18.74 3.75
N GLY A 101 -0.12 -18.43 3.87
CA GLY A 101 -1.06 -18.35 2.77
C GLY A 101 -0.96 -17.02 2.02
N LEU A 102 -0.79 -17.09 0.70
CA LEU A 102 -0.56 -15.95 -0.19
C LEU A 102 -1.40 -16.07 -1.46
N ARG A 103 -1.70 -14.93 -2.08
CA ARG A 103 -2.19 -14.87 -3.47
C ARG A 103 -0.99 -14.75 -4.42
N ASP A 104 -1.18 -15.20 -5.65
CA ASP A 104 -0.22 -15.01 -6.74
C ASP A 104 -0.87 -14.18 -7.85
N PRO A 105 -0.22 -13.10 -8.32
CA PRO A 105 1.04 -12.50 -7.83
C PRO A 105 0.87 -11.71 -6.53
N THR A 106 1.97 -11.34 -5.86
CA THR A 106 1.96 -10.51 -4.65
C THR A 106 3.21 -9.60 -4.52
N TYR A 107 3.29 -8.82 -3.45
CA TYR A 107 4.36 -7.87 -3.19
C TYR A 107 5.72 -8.57 -3.00
N PRO A 108 6.76 -8.27 -3.82
CA PRO A 108 8.05 -8.95 -3.73
C PRO A 108 8.73 -8.77 -2.38
N GLY A 109 8.61 -7.58 -1.76
CA GLY A 109 9.21 -7.34 -0.45
C GLY A 109 8.60 -8.19 0.67
N ALA A 110 7.35 -8.66 0.53
CA ALA A 110 6.77 -9.63 1.45
C ALA A 110 7.35 -11.03 1.19
N LEU A 111 7.48 -11.43 -0.08
CA LEU A 111 8.11 -12.69 -0.47
C LEU A 111 9.55 -12.80 0.05
N ASP A 112 10.35 -11.74 -0.09
CA ASP A 112 11.73 -11.72 0.39
C ASP A 112 11.79 -11.92 1.92
N ILE A 113 10.88 -11.29 2.66
CA ILE A 113 10.77 -11.47 4.12
C ILE A 113 10.38 -12.90 4.45
N PHE A 114 9.34 -13.45 3.82
CA PHE A 114 8.83 -14.78 4.15
C PHE A 114 9.81 -15.90 3.76
N ARG A 115 10.48 -15.77 2.61
CA ARG A 115 11.56 -16.68 2.21
C ARG A 115 12.75 -16.58 3.15
N GLY A 116 13.13 -15.37 3.56
CA GLY A 116 14.20 -15.14 4.54
C GLY A 116 13.88 -15.66 5.95
N LEU A 117 12.61 -15.86 6.26
CA LEU A 117 12.14 -16.53 7.48
C LEU A 117 11.95 -18.05 7.32
N GLU A 118 12.30 -18.60 6.14
CA GLU A 118 12.17 -20.02 5.83
C GLU A 118 10.73 -20.55 5.98
N LEU A 119 9.74 -19.73 5.63
CA LEU A 119 8.32 -20.11 5.66
C LEU A 119 7.95 -20.93 4.42
N GLU A 120 7.04 -21.89 4.59
CA GLU A 120 6.43 -22.61 3.47
C GLU A 120 5.34 -21.73 2.84
N LEU A 121 5.56 -21.31 1.60
CA LEU A 121 4.61 -20.47 0.86
C LEU A 121 3.49 -21.34 0.27
N VAL A 122 2.24 -21.07 0.65
CA VAL A 122 1.07 -21.83 0.21
C VAL A 122 -0.02 -20.91 -0.35
N SER A 123 -0.96 -21.47 -1.11
CA SER A 123 -2.13 -20.73 -1.57
C SER A 123 -2.90 -20.14 -0.39
N SER A 124 -3.48 -18.96 -0.56
CA SER A 124 -4.39 -18.35 0.41
C SER A 124 -5.64 -19.19 0.70
N THR A 125 -5.90 -20.22 -0.11
CA THR A 125 -6.97 -21.21 0.10
C THR A 125 -6.51 -22.46 0.86
N SER A 126 -5.20 -22.62 1.08
CA SER A 126 -4.64 -23.74 1.84
C SER A 126 -4.62 -23.44 3.34
N PRO A 127 -4.71 -24.46 4.21
CA PRO A 127 -4.50 -24.27 5.64
C PRO A 127 -3.09 -23.73 5.92
N ALA A 128 -3.00 -22.63 6.66
CA ALA A 128 -1.74 -21.97 6.95
C ALA A 128 -1.71 -21.46 8.40
N ARG A 129 -0.51 -21.22 8.94
CA ARG A 129 -0.32 -20.61 10.27
C ARG A 129 -0.58 -19.11 10.25
N ALA A 130 -0.35 -18.48 9.10
CA ALA A 130 -0.69 -17.10 8.83
C ALA A 130 -1.12 -16.91 7.38
N TYR A 131 -1.80 -15.80 7.12
CA TYR A 131 -2.10 -15.34 5.77
C TYR A 131 -1.59 -13.91 5.59
N TYR A 132 -1.09 -13.57 4.39
CA TYR A 132 -0.77 -12.20 4.03
C TYR A 132 -1.66 -11.76 2.87
N ALA A 133 -2.29 -10.59 3.03
CA ALA A 133 -3.22 -10.05 2.05
C ALA A 133 -3.15 -8.53 1.99
N GLN A 134 -3.48 -7.99 0.82
CA GLN A 134 -3.57 -6.56 0.55
C GLN A 134 -5.02 -6.20 0.18
N PRO A 135 -5.96 -6.19 1.14
CA PRO A 135 -7.39 -6.26 0.85
C PRO A 135 -7.94 -5.03 0.13
N ALA A 136 -7.40 -3.83 0.38
CA ALA A 136 -7.94 -2.63 -0.25
C ALA A 136 -7.44 -2.43 -1.69
N ILE A 137 -6.14 -2.59 -1.96
CA ILE A 137 -5.56 -2.55 -3.30
C ILE A 137 -4.33 -3.46 -3.33
N GLU A 138 -4.39 -4.51 -4.15
CA GLU A 138 -3.30 -5.45 -4.34
C GLU A 138 -2.13 -4.83 -5.11
N ASN A 139 -0.91 -5.21 -4.75
CA ASN A 139 0.28 -4.98 -5.55
C ASN A 139 0.82 -6.33 -6.00
N PRO A 140 0.76 -6.66 -7.30
CA PRO A 140 0.79 -5.71 -8.42
C PRO A 140 -0.56 -5.37 -9.08
N ASN A 141 -1.64 -6.10 -8.78
CA ASN A 141 -2.86 -6.10 -9.62
C ASN A 141 -3.60 -4.75 -9.68
N GLY A 142 -3.55 -3.93 -8.63
CA GLY A 142 -4.24 -2.64 -8.59
C GLY A 142 -5.74 -2.74 -8.29
N ASN A 143 -6.22 -3.89 -7.81
CA ASN A 143 -7.63 -4.14 -7.49
C ASN A 143 -7.81 -4.54 -6.02
N PRO A 144 -8.95 -4.21 -5.39
CA PRO A 144 -9.32 -4.73 -4.07
C PRO A 144 -9.62 -6.23 -4.13
N LEU A 145 -9.49 -6.90 -2.99
CA LEU A 145 -10.12 -8.20 -2.81
C LEU A 145 -11.64 -8.05 -2.89
N ARG A 146 -12.28 -8.96 -3.63
CA ARG A 146 -13.73 -9.06 -3.70
C ARG A 146 -14.27 -9.56 -2.36
N GLU A 147 -15.53 -9.25 -2.09
CA GLU A 147 -16.17 -9.58 -0.81
C GLU A 147 -16.11 -11.08 -0.48
N PHE A 148 -16.29 -11.94 -1.48
CA PHE A 148 -16.19 -13.39 -1.29
C PHE A 148 -14.76 -13.83 -0.94
N GLU A 149 -13.73 -13.18 -1.48
CA GLU A 149 -12.33 -13.46 -1.18
C GLU A 149 -11.96 -13.00 0.23
N ARG A 150 -12.45 -11.83 0.64
CA ARG A 150 -12.31 -11.30 2.01
C ARG A 150 -12.93 -12.26 3.02
N ARG A 151 -14.14 -12.75 2.75
CA ARG A 151 -14.84 -13.72 3.61
C ARG A 151 -14.09 -15.06 3.68
N ALA A 152 -13.71 -15.61 2.52
CA ALA A 152 -12.97 -16.87 2.48
C ALA A 152 -11.65 -16.81 3.26
N LEU A 153 -10.93 -15.68 3.19
CA LEU A 153 -9.72 -15.45 3.95
C LEU A 153 -9.97 -15.43 5.47
N LEU A 154 -11.02 -14.73 5.91
CA LEU A 154 -11.41 -14.69 7.32
C LEU A 154 -11.82 -16.07 7.85
N GLU A 155 -12.63 -16.82 7.09
CA GLU A 155 -13.06 -18.17 7.43
C GLU A 155 -11.87 -19.14 7.52
N ALA A 156 -10.94 -19.09 6.54
CA ALA A 156 -9.72 -19.90 6.55
C ALA A 156 -8.85 -19.60 7.78
N ALA A 157 -8.69 -18.32 8.13
CA ALA A 157 -7.92 -17.93 9.31
C ALA A 157 -8.57 -18.38 10.62
N GLN A 158 -9.90 -18.31 10.72
CA GLN A 158 -10.64 -18.77 11.89
C GLN A 158 -10.53 -20.28 12.08
N GLY A 159 -10.72 -21.05 11.01
CA GLY A 159 -10.65 -22.52 11.05
C GLY A 159 -9.28 -23.05 11.50
N ALA A 160 -8.20 -22.34 11.18
CA ALA A 160 -6.83 -22.70 11.53
C ALA A 160 -6.28 -22.01 12.80
N SER A 161 -7.08 -21.15 13.46
CA SER A 161 -6.59 -20.22 14.50
C SER A 161 -5.34 -19.44 14.05
N ALA A 162 -5.30 -19.09 12.77
CA ALA A 162 -4.20 -18.39 12.12
C ALA A 162 -4.32 -16.87 12.29
N ILE A 163 -3.21 -16.17 12.15
CA ILE A 163 -3.20 -14.70 12.06
C ILE A 163 -3.37 -14.25 10.61
N ILE A 164 -3.89 -13.03 10.42
CA ILE A 164 -3.92 -12.37 9.12
C ILE A 164 -3.03 -11.13 9.18
N ILE A 165 -2.04 -11.05 8.31
CA ILE A 165 -1.24 -9.86 8.08
C ILE A 165 -1.93 -9.07 6.96
N GLU A 166 -2.66 -8.02 7.36
CA GLU A 166 -3.35 -7.13 6.44
C GLU A 166 -2.42 -5.97 6.08
N ASP A 167 -1.89 -5.94 4.85
CA ASP A 167 -1.01 -4.87 4.37
C ASP A 167 -1.78 -3.87 3.51
N ASP A 168 -2.14 -2.75 4.14
CA ASP A 168 -3.03 -1.74 3.59
C ASP A 168 -2.27 -0.50 3.07
N ALA A 169 -1.09 -0.72 2.50
CA ALA A 169 -0.21 0.35 2.03
C ALA A 169 -0.84 1.27 0.95
N TYR A 170 -1.89 0.80 0.27
CA TYR A 170 -2.50 1.45 -0.89
C TYR A 170 -3.99 1.79 -0.70
N ALA A 171 -4.58 1.55 0.47
CA ALA A 171 -6.01 1.82 0.75
C ALA A 171 -6.43 3.23 0.36
N GLU A 172 -5.61 4.21 0.75
CA GLU A 172 -5.88 5.62 0.49
C GLU A 172 -5.63 6.03 -0.97
N THR A 173 -5.25 5.10 -1.85
CA THR A 173 -5.07 5.33 -3.29
C THR A 173 -6.15 4.68 -4.15
N ILE A 174 -7.21 4.14 -3.56
CA ILE A 174 -8.42 3.76 -4.30
C ILE A 174 -9.03 4.98 -5.00
N PHE A 175 -9.38 4.84 -6.28
CA PHE A 175 -9.72 5.99 -7.12
C PHE A 175 -11.01 6.66 -6.68
N ASP A 176 -12.04 5.90 -6.34
CA ASP A 176 -13.31 6.46 -5.84
C ASP A 176 -13.21 7.07 -4.43
N GLY A 177 -12.07 6.85 -3.76
CA GLY A 177 -11.78 7.30 -2.41
C GLY A 177 -12.56 6.59 -1.31
N ARG A 178 -13.15 5.42 -1.58
CA ARG A 178 -13.98 4.64 -0.66
C ARG A 178 -13.43 3.21 -0.53
N PRO A 179 -12.32 3.01 0.20
CA PRO A 179 -11.79 1.66 0.39
C PRO A 179 -12.80 0.81 1.17
N ALA A 180 -12.78 -0.50 0.93
CA ALA A 180 -13.51 -1.45 1.74
C ALA A 180 -13.11 -1.33 3.22
N ARG A 181 -13.98 -1.80 4.11
CA ARG A 181 -13.66 -1.84 5.54
C ARG A 181 -12.41 -2.73 5.75
N PRO A 182 -11.44 -2.35 6.60
CA PRO A 182 -10.31 -3.23 6.89
C PRO A 182 -10.79 -4.54 7.54
N LEU A 183 -10.12 -5.65 7.23
CA LEU A 183 -10.32 -6.96 7.86
C LEU A 183 -10.15 -6.88 9.38
N LEU A 184 -9.27 -5.99 9.87
CA LEU A 184 -9.12 -5.73 11.31
C LEU A 184 -10.43 -5.38 12.01
N ALA A 185 -11.33 -4.69 11.31
CA ALA A 185 -12.59 -4.29 11.89
C ALA A 185 -13.62 -5.45 11.95
N GLU A 186 -13.33 -6.56 11.28
CA GLU A 186 -14.14 -7.78 11.23
C GLU A 186 -13.58 -8.85 12.18
N ASP A 187 -12.26 -9.05 12.20
CA ASP A 187 -11.58 -9.99 13.12
C ASP A 187 -10.38 -9.34 13.85
N PRO A 188 -10.64 -8.50 14.86
CA PRO A 188 -9.60 -7.68 15.50
C PRO A 188 -8.59 -8.48 16.32
N GLU A 189 -8.93 -9.70 16.72
CA GLU A 189 -8.06 -10.55 17.54
C GLU A 189 -7.05 -11.33 16.69
N ARG A 190 -7.33 -11.55 15.40
CA ARG A 190 -6.45 -12.29 14.47
C ARG A 190 -5.71 -11.40 13.49
N VAL A 191 -6.24 -10.21 13.19
CA VAL A 191 -5.66 -9.34 12.17
C VAL A 191 -4.58 -8.42 12.75
N LEU A 192 -3.43 -8.41 12.08
CA LEU A 192 -2.35 -7.45 12.21
C LEU A 192 -2.45 -6.48 11.02
N HIS A 193 -3.10 -5.33 11.24
CA HIS A 193 -3.25 -4.32 10.20
C HIS A 193 -2.01 -3.46 10.08
N ILE A 194 -1.47 -3.35 8.89
CA ILE A 194 -0.28 -2.59 8.55
C ILE A 194 -0.65 -1.44 7.63
N GLY A 195 -0.17 -0.24 7.94
CA GLY A 195 -0.24 0.88 7.03
C GLY A 195 1.05 1.69 6.97
N THR A 196 1.15 2.57 5.97
CA THR A 196 2.33 3.40 5.75
C THR A 196 2.01 4.75 5.11
N LEU A 197 2.81 5.77 5.43
CA LEU A 197 2.80 7.06 4.71
C LEU A 197 3.62 7.03 3.43
N SER A 198 4.34 5.93 3.15
CA SER A 198 5.32 5.88 2.06
C SER A 198 4.70 6.04 0.68
N LYS A 199 3.43 5.62 0.53
CA LYS A 199 2.73 5.56 -0.75
C LYS A 199 1.70 6.67 -0.95
N ILE A 200 1.45 7.44 0.12
CA ILE A 200 0.36 8.42 0.18
C ILE A 200 0.84 9.82 0.58
N LEU A 201 2.10 9.97 1.01
CA LEU A 201 2.67 11.26 1.38
C LEU A 201 4.14 11.38 0.93
N CYS A 202 5.06 10.69 1.62
CA CYS A 202 6.48 10.75 1.30
C CYS A 202 7.23 9.54 1.87
N PRO A 203 7.86 8.69 1.04
CA PRO A 203 8.61 7.52 1.50
C PRO A 203 9.80 7.89 2.39
N GLY A 204 10.38 9.08 2.22
CA GLY A 204 11.50 9.59 3.01
C GLY A 204 11.15 9.89 4.47
N LEU A 205 9.86 10.06 4.81
CA LEU A 205 9.45 10.29 6.20
C LEU A 205 9.61 9.06 7.09
N ARG A 206 9.73 7.86 6.49
CA ARG A 206 9.97 6.60 7.22
C ARG A 206 8.93 6.38 8.34
N ILE A 207 7.64 6.45 8.02
CA ILE A 207 6.54 6.22 8.97
C ILE A 207 5.61 5.12 8.44
N GLY A 208 5.52 4.04 9.21
CA GLY A 208 4.50 3.00 9.12
C GLY A 208 3.89 2.73 10.49
N TRP A 209 2.80 1.98 10.53
CA TRP A 209 2.14 1.58 11.77
C TRP A 209 1.55 0.18 11.66
N LEU A 210 1.51 -0.51 12.80
CA LEU A 210 0.76 -1.74 12.98
C LEU A 210 -0.34 -1.49 14.01
N VAL A 211 -1.58 -1.91 13.69
CA VAL A 211 -2.73 -1.86 14.60
C VAL A 211 -3.27 -3.27 14.78
N THR A 212 -3.46 -3.70 16.03
CA THR A 212 -4.05 -5.01 16.33
C THR A 212 -4.67 -5.04 17.73
N ARG A 213 -5.55 -6.01 17.98
CA ARG A 213 -5.95 -6.44 19.33
C ARG A 213 -5.47 -7.83 19.69
N HIS A 214 -4.57 -8.40 18.88
CA HIS A 214 -4.03 -9.72 19.14
C HIS A 214 -3.51 -9.84 20.59
N PRO A 215 -3.83 -10.91 21.33
CA PRO A 215 -3.45 -11.07 22.75
C PRO A 215 -1.95 -10.88 23.01
N LYS A 216 -1.11 -11.31 22.05
CA LYS A 216 0.35 -11.17 22.07
C LYS A 216 0.88 -9.76 21.68
N PHE A 217 0.08 -8.70 21.83
CA PHE A 217 0.53 -7.34 21.51
C PHE A 217 1.80 -6.92 22.27
N SER A 218 2.02 -7.39 23.50
CA SER A 218 3.25 -7.11 24.25
C SER A 218 4.50 -7.68 23.59
N GLU A 219 4.40 -8.86 22.96
CA GLU A 219 5.51 -9.48 22.21
C GLU A 219 5.90 -8.60 21.01
N LEU A 220 4.92 -8.04 20.30
CA LEU A 220 5.13 -7.07 19.21
C LEU A 220 5.85 -5.80 19.65
N VAL A 221 5.50 -5.27 20.82
CA VAL A 221 6.15 -4.08 21.38
C VAL A 221 7.60 -4.38 21.74
N SER A 222 7.86 -5.52 22.36
CA SER A 222 9.22 -5.98 22.67
C SER A 222 10.05 -6.13 21.41
N GLU A 223 9.53 -6.81 20.38
CA GLU A 223 10.22 -6.99 19.10
C GLU A 223 10.55 -5.65 18.43
N LYS A 224 9.60 -4.70 18.45
CA LYS A 224 9.87 -3.35 17.96
C LYS A 224 11.02 -2.70 18.73
N GLN A 225 11.00 -2.76 20.06
CA GLN A 225 12.04 -2.14 20.88
C GLN A 225 13.42 -2.70 20.52
N GLN A 226 13.53 -4.01 20.29
CA GLN A 226 14.78 -4.63 19.85
C GLN A 226 15.19 -4.24 18.42
N THR A 227 14.21 -4.02 17.54
CA THR A 227 14.49 -3.74 16.11
C THR A 227 14.90 -2.29 15.83
N ASP A 228 14.15 -1.30 16.33
CA ASP A 228 14.39 0.10 15.97
C ASP A 228 14.21 1.11 17.12
N LEU A 229 13.92 0.60 18.33
CA LEU A 229 13.55 1.32 19.56
C LEU A 229 12.29 2.19 19.40
N GLN A 230 12.37 3.22 18.56
CA GLN A 230 11.31 4.21 18.36
C GLN A 230 11.40 4.83 16.97
N ALA A 231 10.25 5.21 16.39
CA ALA A 231 10.23 6.03 15.18
C ALA A 231 10.82 7.44 15.45
N ALA A 232 11.36 8.10 14.43
CA ALA A 232 12.02 9.40 14.60
C ALA A 232 11.02 10.48 15.11
N PRO A 233 11.25 11.11 16.28
CA PRO A 233 10.28 12.06 16.84
C PRO A 233 10.03 13.29 15.96
N LEU A 234 11.06 13.78 15.25
CA LEU A 234 10.94 14.92 14.35
C LEU A 234 10.00 14.62 13.17
N THR A 235 10.15 13.46 12.51
CA THR A 235 9.28 13.10 11.39
C THR A 235 7.85 12.87 11.85
N GLN A 236 7.65 12.28 13.04
CA GLN A 236 6.34 12.18 13.68
C GLN A 236 5.71 13.56 13.89
N ARG A 237 6.47 14.54 14.40
CA ARG A 237 5.96 15.90 14.62
C ARG A 237 5.56 16.57 13.32
N ILE A 238 6.37 16.46 12.27
CA ILE A 238 6.05 16.99 10.93
C ILE A 238 4.72 16.42 10.44
N VAL A 239 4.55 15.10 10.54
CA VAL A 239 3.32 14.42 10.13
C VAL A 239 2.12 14.87 10.95
N ILE A 240 2.25 14.99 12.27
CA ILE A 240 1.17 15.45 13.14
C ILE A 240 0.67 16.83 12.72
N GLU A 241 1.58 17.79 12.47
CA GLU A 241 1.19 19.13 12.03
C GLU A 241 0.55 19.10 10.63
N TYR A 242 1.10 18.31 9.71
CA TYR A 242 0.51 18.12 8.38
C TYR A 242 -0.91 17.56 8.42
N LEU A 243 -1.16 16.57 9.30
CA LEU A 243 -2.47 15.96 9.52
C LEU A 243 -3.45 16.93 10.19
N ARG A 244 -2.99 17.71 11.17
CA ARG A 244 -3.82 18.73 11.86
C ARG A 244 -4.29 19.81 10.91
N GLY A 245 -3.42 20.26 10.01
CA GLY A 245 -3.75 21.24 8.97
C GLY A 245 -4.71 20.74 7.88
N GLY A 246 -5.11 19.46 7.89
CA GLY A 246 -6.03 18.89 6.91
C GLY A 246 -5.42 18.73 5.51
N HIS A 247 -4.10 18.88 5.38
CA HIS A 247 -3.42 18.85 4.09
C HIS A 247 -3.43 17.46 3.44
N LEU A 248 -3.49 16.39 4.25
CA LEU A 248 -3.53 15.03 3.72
C LEU A 248 -4.79 14.77 2.90
N ASP A 249 -5.98 15.17 3.38
CA ASP A 249 -7.24 14.90 2.69
C ASP A 249 -7.29 15.59 1.30
N GLN A 250 -6.72 16.80 1.22
CA GLN A 250 -6.57 17.56 -0.03
C GLN A 250 -5.55 16.89 -0.96
N HIS A 251 -4.40 16.47 -0.41
CA HIS A 251 -3.37 15.76 -1.16
C HIS A 251 -3.88 14.43 -1.74
N LEU A 252 -4.57 13.62 -0.93
CA LEU A 252 -5.15 12.34 -1.34
C LEU A 252 -6.13 12.51 -2.51
N THR A 253 -6.98 13.54 -2.45
CA THR A 253 -7.90 13.86 -3.54
C THR A 253 -7.16 14.14 -4.84
N ARG A 254 -6.10 14.96 -4.78
CA ARG A 254 -5.28 15.30 -5.94
C ARG A 254 -4.57 14.08 -6.54
N ILE A 255 -3.93 13.26 -5.71
CA ILE A 255 -3.18 12.09 -6.22
C ILE A 255 -4.11 11.02 -6.79
N ARG A 256 -5.30 10.80 -6.21
CA ARG A 256 -6.29 9.84 -6.75
C ARG A 256 -6.75 10.26 -8.15
N CYS A 257 -7.07 11.53 -8.34
CA CYS A 257 -7.45 12.04 -9.67
C CYS A 257 -6.30 11.91 -10.67
N ASP A 258 -5.07 12.23 -10.27
CA ASP A 258 -3.89 12.09 -11.14
C ASP A 258 -3.64 10.63 -11.53
N TYR A 259 -3.65 9.72 -10.56
CA TYR A 259 -3.46 8.29 -10.78
C TYR A 259 -4.56 7.69 -11.65
N ALA A 260 -5.83 8.06 -11.44
CA ALA A 260 -6.94 7.60 -12.29
C ALA A 260 -6.85 8.09 -13.75
N ARG A 261 -6.30 9.29 -14.00
CA ARG A 261 -6.01 9.75 -15.37
C ARG A 261 -4.87 8.93 -15.98
N LYS A 262 -3.73 8.85 -15.29
CA LYS A 262 -2.55 8.13 -15.77
C LYS A 262 -2.81 6.64 -15.99
N ALA A 263 -3.58 5.99 -15.14
CA ALA A 263 -4.00 4.60 -15.31
C ALA A 263 -4.79 4.39 -16.62
N ARG A 264 -5.75 5.27 -16.92
CA ARG A 264 -6.53 5.23 -18.17
C ARG A 264 -5.66 5.52 -19.40
N THR A 265 -4.78 6.51 -19.30
CA THR A 265 -3.83 6.86 -20.38
C THR A 265 -2.88 5.69 -20.65
N LEU A 266 -2.32 5.08 -19.62
CA LEU A 266 -1.45 3.90 -19.75
C LEU A 266 -2.20 2.70 -20.32
N ARG A 267 -3.42 2.40 -19.87
CA ARG A 267 -4.20 1.30 -20.43
C ARG A 267 -4.51 1.50 -21.92
N LYS A 268 -4.86 2.73 -22.33
CA LYS A 268 -5.07 3.06 -23.74
C LYS A 268 -3.79 2.88 -24.57
N ALA A 269 -2.65 3.30 -24.03
CA ALA A 269 -1.34 3.11 -24.67
C ALA A 269 -1.02 1.62 -24.85
N ILE A 270 -1.20 0.81 -23.80
CA ILE A 270 -1.00 -0.65 -23.83
C ILE A 270 -1.90 -1.30 -24.88
N ALA A 271 -3.19 -0.95 -24.92
CA ALA A 271 -4.12 -1.52 -25.89
C ALA A 271 -3.72 -1.26 -27.36
N ARG A 272 -2.98 -0.18 -27.64
CA ARG A 272 -2.50 0.15 -28.99
C ARG A 272 -1.16 -0.51 -29.33
N HIS A 273 -0.22 -0.47 -28.39
CA HIS A 273 1.19 -0.79 -28.63
C HIS A 273 1.60 -2.18 -28.14
N LEU A 274 0.83 -2.77 -27.24
CA LEU A 274 1.08 -4.08 -26.63
C LEU A 274 -0.23 -4.90 -26.56
N PRO A 275 -0.97 -5.07 -27.69
CA PRO A 275 -2.29 -5.72 -27.71
C PRO A 275 -2.27 -7.20 -27.29
N GLU A 276 -1.11 -7.84 -27.31
CA GLU A 276 -0.86 -9.20 -26.84
C GLU A 276 -0.90 -9.32 -25.31
N PHE A 277 -0.80 -8.21 -24.58
CA PHE A 277 -0.93 -8.17 -23.13
C PHE A 277 -2.34 -7.81 -22.68
N SER A 278 -2.81 -8.56 -21.69
CA SER A 278 -4.06 -8.29 -20.98
C SER A 278 -3.82 -7.44 -19.74
N VAL A 279 -4.74 -6.50 -19.49
CA VAL A 279 -4.70 -5.61 -18.33
C VAL A 279 -6.11 -5.43 -17.80
N GLN A 280 -6.28 -5.69 -16.49
CA GLN A 280 -7.52 -5.39 -15.80
C GLN A 280 -7.66 -3.88 -15.57
N GLU A 281 -8.90 -3.38 -15.52
CA GLU A 281 -9.14 -2.01 -15.08
C GLU A 281 -8.74 -1.90 -13.60
N PRO A 282 -7.73 -1.08 -13.25
CA PRO A 282 -7.37 -0.89 -11.86
C PRO A 282 -8.43 -0.06 -11.15
N GLU A 283 -8.65 -0.36 -9.88
CA GLU A 283 -9.53 0.41 -9.00
C GLU A 283 -8.74 1.37 -8.10
N GLY A 284 -7.41 1.23 -8.04
CA GLY A 284 -6.53 2.09 -7.27
C GLY A 284 -5.05 1.81 -7.46
N GLY A 285 -4.24 2.38 -6.56
CA GLY A 285 -2.79 2.19 -6.57
C GLY A 285 -2.07 3.11 -7.56
N PHE A 286 -0.89 2.67 -8.01
CA PHE A 286 -0.07 3.44 -8.96
C PHE A 286 0.57 2.60 -10.08
N SER A 287 0.13 1.36 -10.25
CA SER A 287 0.67 0.47 -11.26
C SER A 287 -0.41 -0.33 -11.97
N LEU A 288 -0.06 -0.88 -13.12
CA LEU A 288 -0.82 -1.90 -13.83
C LEU A 288 -0.01 -3.19 -13.87
N TRP A 289 -0.69 -4.31 -13.69
CA TRP A 289 -0.16 -5.63 -13.99
C TRP A 289 -0.55 -6.01 -15.41
N LEU A 290 0.45 -6.39 -16.21
CA LEU A 290 0.29 -6.87 -17.57
C LEU A 290 0.69 -8.33 -17.58
N GLU A 291 -0.09 -9.15 -18.26
CA GLU A 291 0.21 -10.55 -18.50
C GLU A 291 -0.13 -10.88 -19.95
N ASP A 292 0.79 -11.55 -20.65
CA ASP A 292 0.61 -11.98 -22.04
C ASP A 292 -0.54 -12.98 -22.17
N ARG A 293 -1.16 -13.05 -23.35
CA ARG A 293 -2.15 -14.11 -23.61
C ARG A 293 -1.44 -15.47 -23.76
N PRO A 294 -2.06 -16.58 -23.31
CA PRO A 294 -1.50 -17.92 -23.52
C PRO A 294 -1.24 -18.16 -25.01
N GLY A 295 -0.01 -18.53 -25.39
CA GLY A 295 0.29 -18.91 -26.78
C GLY A 295 1.63 -18.46 -27.40
N ASP A 296 2.73 -18.42 -26.64
CA ASP A 296 4.13 -18.14 -27.05
C ASP A 296 4.51 -16.65 -27.16
N PRO A 297 5.40 -16.19 -26.26
CA PRO A 297 6.71 -15.73 -26.71
C PRO A 297 7.89 -16.21 -25.84
N ARG A 298 8.95 -16.67 -26.52
CA ARG A 298 10.23 -17.19 -25.98
C ARG A 298 11.15 -16.13 -25.33
N VAL A 299 10.63 -14.96 -24.94
CA VAL A 299 11.43 -13.84 -24.44
C VAL A 299 11.31 -13.72 -22.93
N SER A 300 12.43 -13.74 -22.23
CA SER A 300 12.48 -13.49 -20.79
C SER A 300 12.13 -12.04 -20.47
N ASP A 301 11.31 -11.79 -19.44
CA ASP A 301 11.07 -10.43 -18.90
C ASP A 301 12.38 -9.69 -18.56
N LEU A 302 13.44 -10.38 -18.16
CA LEU A 302 14.76 -9.78 -17.91
C LEU A 302 15.48 -9.35 -19.19
N GLU A 303 15.36 -10.13 -20.27
CA GLU A 303 15.93 -9.77 -21.57
C GLU A 303 15.19 -8.57 -22.14
N TRP A 304 13.86 -8.57 -22.05
CA TRP A 304 13.06 -7.43 -22.45
C TRP A 304 13.35 -6.19 -21.60
N LEU A 305 13.50 -6.33 -20.28
CA LEU A 305 13.89 -5.22 -19.42
C LEU A 305 15.25 -4.63 -19.84
N SER A 306 16.23 -5.48 -20.14
CA SER A 306 17.55 -5.04 -20.60
C SER A 306 17.44 -4.23 -21.90
N ALA A 307 16.70 -4.73 -22.90
CA ALA A 307 16.45 -4.04 -24.16
C ALA A 307 15.64 -2.74 -24.00
N ALA A 308 14.71 -2.71 -23.05
CA ALA A 308 13.88 -1.55 -22.71
C ALA A 308 14.71 -0.44 -22.07
N VAL A 309 15.60 -0.79 -21.13
CA VAL A 309 16.47 0.17 -20.43
C VAL A 309 17.40 0.88 -21.42
N GLN A 310 17.92 0.16 -22.42
CA GLN A 310 18.71 0.75 -23.51
C GLN A 310 17.93 1.80 -24.33
N ARG A 311 16.59 1.73 -24.31
CA ARG A 311 15.68 2.71 -24.95
C ARG A 311 15.16 3.76 -23.98
N GLY A 312 15.68 3.80 -22.74
CA GLY A 312 15.30 4.78 -21.72
C GLY A 312 13.89 4.58 -21.18
N VAL A 313 13.43 3.33 -21.07
CA VAL A 313 12.20 2.95 -20.37
C VAL A 313 12.47 1.70 -19.52
N SER A 314 11.82 1.57 -18.37
CA SER A 314 11.94 0.39 -17.51
C SER A 314 10.57 -0.05 -17.01
N PHE A 315 10.52 -1.30 -16.56
CA PHE A 315 9.36 -1.91 -15.90
C PHE A 315 9.86 -2.84 -14.80
N ASP A 316 8.98 -3.27 -13.90
CA ASP A 316 9.34 -4.31 -12.94
C ASP A 316 9.03 -5.69 -13.54
N PRO A 317 10.03 -6.61 -13.61
CA PRO A 317 9.82 -7.96 -14.14
C PRO A 317 8.75 -8.72 -13.36
N GLY A 318 7.80 -9.33 -14.07
CA GLY A 318 6.68 -10.03 -13.44
C GLY A 318 7.14 -11.21 -12.58
N ARG A 319 8.24 -11.86 -12.94
CA ARG A 319 8.79 -12.98 -12.15
C ARG A 319 9.05 -12.62 -10.68
N SER A 320 9.36 -11.36 -10.38
CA SER A 320 9.65 -10.92 -9.01
C SER A 320 8.41 -10.91 -8.11
N PHE A 321 7.21 -10.84 -8.69
CA PHE A 321 5.93 -10.81 -7.98
C PHE A 321 5.32 -12.20 -7.82
N ARG A 322 5.89 -13.21 -8.49
CA ARG A 322 5.35 -14.55 -8.50
C ARG A 322 5.72 -15.32 -7.24
N VAL A 323 4.70 -15.92 -6.63
CA VAL A 323 4.84 -16.91 -5.56
C VAL A 323 5.31 -18.23 -6.16
N TRP A 324 4.69 -18.65 -7.27
CA TRP A 324 4.98 -19.90 -7.98
C TRP A 324 5.43 -19.63 -9.42
N PRO A 325 6.27 -20.51 -10.01
CA PRO A 325 6.69 -20.37 -11.40
C PRO A 325 5.49 -20.30 -12.36
N SER A 326 5.61 -19.44 -13.37
CA SER A 326 4.66 -19.33 -14.48
C SER A 326 5.44 -19.20 -15.78
N ASP A 327 4.91 -19.80 -16.83
CA ASP A 327 5.37 -19.67 -18.21
C ASP A 327 4.87 -18.38 -18.89
N ARG A 328 3.92 -17.67 -18.27
CA ARG A 328 3.35 -16.43 -18.81
C ARG A 328 4.26 -15.25 -18.54
N LEU A 329 4.53 -14.48 -19.60
CA LEU A 329 5.28 -13.24 -19.50
C LEU A 329 4.42 -12.19 -18.80
N ALA A 330 4.93 -11.64 -17.69
CA ALA A 330 4.26 -10.59 -16.96
C ALA A 330 5.20 -9.43 -16.64
N LEU A 331 4.62 -8.26 -16.42
CA LEU A 331 5.33 -7.07 -15.98
C LEU A 331 4.42 -6.15 -15.19
N ARG A 332 5.01 -5.37 -14.28
CA ARG A 332 4.34 -4.27 -13.60
C ARG A 332 4.81 -2.95 -14.15
N LEU A 333 3.87 -2.13 -14.61
CA LEU A 333 4.12 -0.77 -15.09
C LEU A 333 3.64 0.24 -14.06
N CYS A 334 4.58 0.98 -13.45
CA CYS A 334 4.28 2.04 -12.50
C CYS A 334 4.11 3.38 -13.21
N TYR A 335 3.03 4.11 -12.90
CA TYR A 335 2.72 5.41 -13.50
C TYR A 335 2.80 6.59 -12.52
N SER A 336 3.09 6.38 -11.23
CA SER A 336 3.08 7.44 -10.21
C SER A 336 3.97 8.64 -10.55
N SER A 337 5.24 8.40 -10.90
CA SER A 337 6.24 9.44 -11.17
C SER A 337 6.33 9.87 -12.64
N VAL A 338 5.61 9.20 -13.54
CA VAL A 338 5.68 9.46 -14.98
C VAL A 338 4.70 10.58 -15.33
N ALA A 339 5.15 11.57 -16.10
CA ALA A 339 4.27 12.62 -16.64
C ALA A 339 3.25 11.99 -17.61
N GLU A 340 2.00 12.43 -17.57
CA GLU A 340 0.92 11.80 -18.35
C GLU A 340 1.19 11.80 -19.86
N ASP A 341 1.80 12.87 -20.39
CA ASP A 341 2.18 13.02 -21.80
C ASP A 341 3.35 12.13 -22.22
N ALA A 342 4.13 11.63 -21.25
CA ALA A 342 5.27 10.73 -21.49
C ALA A 342 4.87 9.25 -21.52
N ILE A 343 3.68 8.91 -21.04
CA ILE A 343 3.21 7.52 -20.93
C ILE A 343 3.19 6.82 -22.28
N GLU A 344 2.56 7.41 -23.30
CA GLU A 344 2.48 6.80 -24.65
C GLU A 344 3.88 6.55 -25.23
N ARG A 345 4.78 7.53 -25.09
CA ARG A 345 6.17 7.40 -25.56
C ARG A 345 6.90 6.27 -24.86
N GLY A 346 6.66 6.08 -23.56
CA GLY A 346 7.21 4.98 -22.77
C GLY A 346 6.72 3.62 -23.27
N VAL A 347 5.41 3.46 -23.48
CA VAL A 347 4.84 2.20 -23.97
C VAL A 347 5.33 1.86 -25.38
N ARG A 348 5.43 2.85 -26.28
CA ARG A 348 6.01 2.63 -27.62
C ARG A 348 7.45 2.13 -27.57
N ARG A 349 8.27 2.66 -26.65
CA ARG A 349 9.65 2.16 -26.44
C ARG A 349 9.67 0.72 -25.90
N LEU A 350 8.68 0.32 -25.11
CA LEU A 350 8.54 -1.07 -24.66
C LEU A 350 8.20 -2.00 -25.83
N GLU A 351 7.27 -1.60 -26.70
CA GLU A 351 6.94 -2.32 -27.95
C GLU A 351 8.16 -2.47 -28.85
N GLU A 352 8.91 -1.38 -29.09
CA GLU A 352 10.15 -1.40 -29.88
C GLU A 352 11.22 -2.33 -29.28
N ALA A 353 11.33 -2.37 -27.95
CA ALA A 353 12.24 -3.28 -27.26
C ALA A 353 11.83 -4.75 -27.44
N LEU A 354 10.53 -5.05 -27.32
CA LEU A 354 10.00 -6.40 -27.45
C LEU A 354 10.16 -6.93 -28.88
N ARG A 355 9.85 -6.10 -29.88
CA ARG A 355 10.02 -6.45 -31.30
C ARG A 355 11.47 -6.75 -31.66
N ALA A 356 12.42 -6.02 -31.09
CA ALA A 356 13.85 -6.27 -31.34
C ALA A 356 14.31 -7.66 -30.85
N LEU A 357 13.61 -8.24 -29.87
CA LEU A 357 13.87 -9.58 -29.34
C LEU A 357 13.06 -10.67 -30.06
N SER A 358 12.07 -10.30 -30.87
CA SER A 358 11.20 -11.21 -31.62
C SER A 358 11.28 -10.99 -33.14
N PRO A 359 12.46 -11.16 -33.78
CA PRO A 359 12.67 -10.78 -35.18
C PRO A 359 11.83 -11.56 -36.21
N ASP A 360 11.22 -12.69 -35.84
CA ASP A 360 10.57 -13.62 -36.78
C ASP A 360 9.06 -13.42 -37.05
N LYS A 361 8.45 -12.32 -36.60
CA LYS A 361 7.06 -11.99 -36.97
C LYS A 361 6.98 -10.66 -37.72
N ARG A 362 7.43 -10.65 -38.98
CA ARG A 362 6.99 -9.61 -39.94
C ARG A 362 5.51 -9.87 -40.29
N PRO A 363 4.60 -8.90 -40.13
CA PRO A 363 3.29 -8.99 -40.75
C PRO A 363 3.45 -8.66 -42.25
N GLY A 364 3.17 -9.64 -43.11
CA GLY A 364 3.00 -9.45 -44.56
C GLY A 364 4.26 -9.63 -45.41
N ALA A 365 4.40 -10.84 -45.97
CA ALA A 365 4.87 -11.07 -47.33
C ALA A 365 3.75 -11.80 -48.07
#